data_AF-A0AAU9JXL5-F1
#
_entry.id   AF-A0AAU9JXL5-F1
#
_cell.length_a   1.000
_cell.length_b   1.000
_cell.length_c   1.000
_cell.angle_alpha   90.00
_cell.angle_beta   90.00
_cell.angle_gamma   90.00
#
_symmetry.space_group_name_H-M   'P 1'
#
loop_
_entity.id
_entity.type
_entity.pdbx_description
1 polymer ?
#
loop_
_entity_poly.entity_id
_entity_poly.type
_entity_poly.pdbx_seq_one_letter_code
_entity_poly.pdbx_strand_id
1 'polypeptide(L)'
;METRALSNTSAAPKSTSDKHQLKLIHSFMKKVNYIHPLLVPTLNELGLSPNELQPKPIEEFSDKNSTMEVQMLRYSHYEARRQAKIEILSNTLFSKGLFAHKFDSATNSPDDSRVSTNSPSPLRIKRSLSVIHKEPDVTPRYPISPLTTTQRQVLLQQQKLDRFLRVQNNQKYLRVNKEKEIISKEIRQEMKLKKLEEDKALKEAERKQKIQENNMKRQEKLKRKYVEIQENETKALMLEEVINEASDERSKSSLTARASSRRMNE
;
A
#
# COMPACT_ATOMS: atom_id res chain seq x y z
N MET A 1 -47.83 3.97 -10.99
CA MET A 1 -46.48 3.40 -10.76
C MET A 1 -45.47 4.42 -11.25
N GLU A 2 -44.96 5.25 -10.35
CA GLU A 2 -43.98 6.29 -10.68
C GLU A 2 -42.57 5.77 -10.43
N THR A 3 -41.77 5.65 -11.49
CA THR A 3 -40.35 5.30 -11.42
C THR A 3 -39.54 6.54 -11.07
N ARG A 4 -39.14 6.69 -9.80
CA ARG A 4 -38.13 7.68 -9.39
C ARG A 4 -36.75 7.17 -9.76
N ALA A 5 -36.13 7.83 -10.74
CA ALA A 5 -34.72 7.69 -11.06
C ALA A 5 -33.87 8.21 -9.90
N LEU A 6 -33.05 7.34 -9.31
CA LEU A 6 -32.01 7.71 -8.35
C LEU A 6 -30.84 8.33 -9.12
N SER A 7 -30.69 9.64 -9.01
CA SER A 7 -29.53 10.37 -9.51
C SER A 7 -28.30 10.03 -8.66
N ASN A 8 -27.41 9.21 -9.21
CA ASN A 8 -26.06 8.99 -8.69
C ASN A 8 -25.19 10.23 -8.96
N THR A 9 -25.08 11.13 -7.99
CA THR A 9 -24.07 12.19 -7.97
C THR A 9 -22.94 11.80 -7.02
N SER A 10 -22.03 10.95 -7.51
CA SER A 10 -20.70 10.76 -6.91
C SER A 10 -19.83 12.00 -7.20
N ALA A 11 -20.03 13.07 -6.43
CA ALA A 11 -19.16 14.24 -6.48
C ALA A 11 -17.89 13.96 -5.67
N ALA A 12 -16.76 13.75 -6.36
CA ALA A 12 -15.45 13.67 -5.73
C ALA A 12 -15.15 14.97 -4.93
N PRO A 13 -14.51 14.89 -3.76
CA PRO A 13 -14.27 16.03 -2.89
C PRO A 13 -13.37 17.08 -3.58
N LYS A 14 -13.93 18.29 -3.79
CA LYS A 14 -13.30 19.36 -4.58
C LYS A 14 -12.45 20.32 -3.72
N SER A 15 -12.53 20.26 -2.39
CA SER A 15 -11.79 21.16 -1.50
C SER A 15 -10.83 20.45 -0.53
N THR A 16 -9.80 21.17 -0.05
CA THR A 16 -8.87 20.69 0.99
C THR A 16 -9.57 20.44 2.34
N SER A 17 -10.69 21.13 2.59
CA SER A 17 -11.57 20.95 3.75
C SER A 17 -12.28 19.59 3.71
N ASP A 18 -12.81 19.19 2.55
CA ASP A 18 -13.53 17.92 2.37
C ASP A 18 -12.62 16.72 2.67
N LYS A 19 -11.36 16.79 2.21
CA LYS A 19 -10.35 15.75 2.48
C LYS A 19 -10.03 15.65 3.97
N HIS A 20 -10.07 16.75 4.72
CA HIS A 20 -9.83 16.74 6.16
C HIS A 20 -11.02 16.12 6.91
N GLN A 21 -12.25 16.47 6.53
CA GLN A 21 -13.45 15.88 7.13
C GLN A 21 -13.56 14.38 6.88
N LEU A 22 -13.28 13.91 5.67
CA LEU A 22 -13.22 12.47 5.38
C LEU A 22 -12.19 11.75 6.26
N LYS A 23 -11.01 12.33 6.46
CA LYS A 23 -10.01 11.76 7.39
C LYS A 23 -10.53 11.66 8.84
N LEU A 24 -11.27 12.66 9.31
CA LEU A 24 -11.91 12.61 10.64
C LEU A 24 -12.96 11.51 10.72
N ILE A 25 -13.78 11.35 9.68
CA ILE A 25 -14.80 10.29 9.57
C ILE A 25 -14.13 8.91 9.62
N HIS A 26 -13.10 8.68 8.82
CA HIS A 26 -12.34 7.42 8.82
C HIS A 26 -11.73 7.12 10.18
N SER A 27 -11.13 8.12 10.84
CA SER A 27 -10.56 7.98 12.18
C SER A 27 -11.62 7.60 13.22
N PHE A 28 -12.77 8.26 13.16
CA PHE A 28 -13.92 7.96 14.02
C PHE A 28 -14.41 6.52 13.82
N MET A 29 -14.68 6.12 12.57
CA MET A 29 -15.16 4.78 12.22
C MET A 29 -14.22 3.68 12.71
N LYS A 30 -12.91 3.89 12.56
CA LYS A 30 -11.89 2.96 13.04
C LYS A 30 -11.87 2.89 14.57
N LYS A 31 -11.97 4.03 15.27
CA LYS A 31 -11.96 4.08 16.75
C LYS A 31 -13.15 3.35 17.37
N VAL A 32 -14.29 3.37 16.71
CA VAL A 32 -15.54 2.75 17.19
C VAL A 32 -15.77 1.34 16.63
N ASN A 33 -14.77 0.75 15.96
CA ASN A 33 -14.84 -0.58 15.35
C ASN A 33 -16.08 -0.80 14.46
N TYR A 34 -16.57 0.26 13.80
CA TYR A 34 -17.75 0.24 12.92
C TYR A 34 -19.08 -0.16 13.58
N ILE A 35 -19.16 -0.24 14.92
CA ILE A 35 -20.38 -0.68 15.66
C ILE A 35 -21.13 0.50 16.30
N HIS A 36 -20.69 1.73 16.05
CA HIS A 36 -21.29 2.90 16.69
C HIS A 36 -22.75 3.13 16.27
N PRO A 37 -23.67 3.50 17.18
CA PRO A 37 -25.08 3.75 16.86
C PRO A 37 -25.32 4.79 15.75
N LEU A 38 -24.40 5.73 15.58
CA LEU A 38 -24.45 6.72 14.49
C LEU A 38 -24.11 6.15 13.11
N LEU A 39 -23.45 4.99 13.04
CA LEU A 39 -23.08 4.31 11.80
C LEU A 39 -24.15 3.28 11.39
N VAL A 40 -24.80 2.63 12.36
CA VAL A 40 -25.77 1.55 12.15
C VAL A 40 -26.88 1.91 11.16
N PRO A 41 -27.52 3.09 11.20
CA PRO A 41 -28.54 3.46 10.21
C PRO A 41 -27.98 3.45 8.78
N THR A 42 -26.81 4.07 8.57
CA THR A 42 -26.18 4.14 7.26
C THR A 42 -25.65 2.78 6.80
N LEU A 43 -25.20 1.92 7.72
CA LEU A 43 -24.82 0.53 7.42
C LEU A 43 -26.01 -0.29 6.96
N ASN A 44 -27.15 -0.17 7.64
CA ASN A 44 -28.38 -0.86 7.28
C ASN A 44 -28.91 -0.39 5.92
N GLU A 45 -28.87 0.92 5.66
CA GLU A 45 -29.25 1.47 4.35
C GLU A 45 -28.37 0.94 3.21
N LEU A 46 -27.07 0.74 3.47
CA LEU A 46 -26.13 0.19 2.48
C LEU A 46 -26.14 -1.34 2.43
N GLY A 47 -26.92 -2.02 3.27
CA GLY A 47 -26.93 -3.48 3.38
C GLY A 47 -25.59 -4.06 3.84
N LEU A 48 -24.79 -3.31 4.61
CA LEU A 48 -23.46 -3.70 5.06
C LEU A 48 -23.48 -4.18 6.51
N SER A 49 -22.81 -5.30 6.77
CA SER A 49 -22.56 -5.77 8.14
C SER A 49 -21.29 -5.12 8.71
N PRO A 50 -21.28 -4.72 10.00
CA PRO A 50 -20.07 -4.21 10.67
C PRO A 50 -18.88 -5.17 10.58
N ASN A 51 -19.13 -6.48 10.57
CA ASN A 51 -18.10 -7.52 10.51
C ASN A 51 -17.34 -7.51 9.18
N GLU A 52 -17.98 -7.07 8.09
CA GLU A 52 -17.35 -7.01 6.76
C GLU A 52 -16.38 -5.83 6.62
N LEU A 53 -16.43 -4.87 7.54
CA LEU A 53 -15.55 -3.69 7.54
C LEU A 53 -14.32 -3.87 8.43
N GLN A 54 -14.33 -4.92 9.27
CA GLN A 54 -13.23 -5.25 10.15
C GLN A 54 -12.06 -5.87 9.38
N PRO A 55 -10.82 -5.50 9.73
CA PRO A 55 -9.64 -6.13 9.14
C PRO A 55 -9.58 -7.59 9.58
N LYS A 56 -9.19 -8.47 8.65
CA LYS A 56 -8.98 -9.89 8.93
C LYS A 56 -7.49 -10.23 8.86
N PRO A 57 -6.97 -11.04 9.78
CA PRO A 57 -5.61 -11.56 9.69
C PRO A 57 -5.39 -12.35 8.39
N ILE A 58 -4.16 -12.32 7.86
CA ILE A 58 -3.84 -13.02 6.60
C ILE A 58 -3.96 -14.54 6.76
N GLU A 59 -3.79 -15.03 7.99
CA GLU A 59 -3.88 -16.43 8.39
C GLU A 59 -5.28 -17.00 8.11
N GLU A 60 -6.34 -16.19 8.16
CA GLU A 60 -7.72 -16.61 7.81
C GLU A 60 -7.90 -16.96 6.33
N PHE A 61 -6.95 -16.58 5.47
CA PHE A 61 -6.99 -16.85 4.03
C PHE A 61 -6.08 -18.03 3.63
N SER A 62 -5.45 -18.69 4.61
CA SER A 62 -4.62 -19.88 4.37
C SER A 62 -5.50 -21.10 4.10
N ASP A 63 -5.32 -21.72 2.93
CA ASP A 63 -5.83 -23.05 2.66
C ASP A 63 -4.69 -24.06 2.73
N LYS A 64 -4.99 -25.31 3.13
CA LYS A 64 -4.00 -26.41 3.23
C LYS A 64 -3.19 -26.64 1.94
N ASN A 65 -3.71 -26.20 0.79
CA ASN A 65 -3.12 -26.42 -0.54
C ASN A 65 -2.78 -25.11 -1.29
N SER A 66 -2.84 -23.93 -0.66
CA SER A 66 -2.55 -22.65 -1.32
C SER A 66 -1.09 -22.25 -1.16
N THR A 67 -0.46 -21.78 -2.23
CA THR A 67 0.84 -21.11 -2.14
C THR A 67 0.70 -19.74 -1.47
N MET A 68 1.79 -19.24 -0.87
CA MET A 68 1.84 -17.93 -0.20
C MET A 68 1.41 -16.78 -1.14
N GLU A 69 1.76 -16.88 -2.43
CA GLU A 69 1.38 -15.89 -3.45
C GLU A 69 -0.14 -15.83 -3.65
N VAL A 70 -0.81 -16.99 -3.68
CA VAL A 70 -2.27 -17.08 -3.82
C VAL A 70 -2.96 -16.56 -2.55
N GLN A 71 -2.41 -16.85 -1.38
CA GLN A 71 -2.90 -16.32 -0.10
C GLN A 71 -2.79 -14.78 -0.07
N MET A 72 -1.65 -14.23 -0.48
CA MET A 72 -1.44 -12.78 -0.60
C MET A 72 -2.40 -12.13 -1.59
N LEU A 73 -2.67 -12.78 -2.72
CA LEU A 73 -3.64 -12.28 -3.71
C LEU A 73 -5.06 -12.22 -3.15
N ARG A 74 -5.50 -13.29 -2.45
CA ARG A 74 -6.82 -13.36 -1.81
C ARG A 74 -6.97 -12.31 -0.71
N TYR A 75 -5.96 -12.17 0.14
CA TYR A 75 -5.92 -11.13 1.16
C TYR A 75 -5.99 -9.72 0.55
N SER A 76 -5.19 -9.46 -0.48
CA SER A 76 -5.19 -8.15 -1.17
C SER A 76 -6.53 -7.83 -1.80
N HIS A 77 -7.18 -8.82 -2.42
CA HIS A 77 -8.52 -8.67 -2.98
C HIS A 77 -9.58 -8.40 -1.90
N TYR A 78 -9.51 -9.10 -0.76
CA TYR A 78 -10.37 -8.84 0.40
C TYR A 78 -10.17 -7.41 0.92
N GLU A 79 -8.93 -6.98 1.16
CA GLU A 79 -8.61 -5.64 1.64
C GLU A 79 -9.08 -4.55 0.67
N ALA A 80 -8.91 -4.75 -0.64
CA ALA A 80 -9.40 -3.82 -1.65
C ALA A 80 -10.93 -3.66 -1.58
N ARG A 81 -11.68 -4.77 -1.49
CA ARG A 81 -13.14 -4.73 -1.34
C ARG A 81 -13.57 -4.08 -0.02
N ARG A 82 -12.85 -4.37 1.07
CA ARG A 82 -13.10 -3.77 2.39
C ARG A 82 -12.90 -2.26 2.36
N GLN A 83 -11.80 -1.80 1.75
CA GLN A 83 -11.51 -0.37 1.62
C GLN A 83 -12.57 0.34 0.78
N ALA A 84 -12.99 -0.25 -0.35
CA ALA A 84 -14.06 0.31 -1.18
C ALA A 84 -15.38 0.48 -0.40
N LYS A 85 -15.78 -0.52 0.39
CA LYS A 85 -16.97 -0.42 1.26
C LYS A 85 -16.85 0.69 2.30
N ILE A 86 -15.68 0.85 2.91
CA ILE A 86 -15.43 1.92 3.88
C ILE A 86 -15.49 3.29 3.22
N GLU A 87 -14.94 3.43 2.01
CA GLU A 87 -14.97 4.68 1.24
C GLU A 87 -16.39 5.06 0.85
N ILE A 88 -17.20 4.11 0.39
CA ILE A 88 -18.63 4.35 0.13
C ILE A 88 -19.31 4.83 1.41
N LEU A 89 -19.12 4.13 2.53
CA LEU A 89 -19.72 4.50 3.81
C LEU A 89 -19.26 5.88 4.29
N SER A 90 -17.97 6.21 4.21
CA SER A 90 -17.46 7.51 4.65
C SER A 90 -17.98 8.66 3.77
N ASN A 91 -18.09 8.45 2.47
CA ASN A 91 -18.70 9.41 1.54
C ASN A 91 -20.20 9.59 1.80
N THR A 92 -20.93 8.51 2.10
CA THR A 92 -22.36 8.60 2.48
C THR A 92 -22.54 9.33 3.82
N LEU A 93 -21.67 9.12 4.79
CA LEU A 93 -21.72 9.84 6.06
C LEU A 93 -21.35 11.31 5.92
N PHE A 94 -20.40 11.61 5.03
CA PHE A 94 -20.02 12.97 4.67
C PHE A 94 -21.17 13.71 3.98
N SER A 95 -21.82 13.09 2.99
CA SER A 95 -22.96 13.68 2.28
C SER A 95 -24.18 13.89 3.17
N LYS A 96 -24.39 13.01 4.16
CA LYS A 96 -25.42 13.18 5.21
C LYS A 96 -25.09 14.28 6.23
N GLY A 97 -23.92 14.92 6.14
CA GLY A 97 -23.55 16.04 7.00
C GLY A 97 -23.33 15.67 8.46
N LEU A 98 -23.10 14.38 8.77
CA LEU A 98 -23.02 13.88 10.15
C LEU A 98 -21.90 14.53 10.98
N PHE A 99 -20.93 15.15 10.30
CA PHE A 99 -19.77 15.84 10.88
C PHE A 99 -19.68 17.33 10.48
N ALA A 100 -20.64 17.87 9.72
CA ALA A 100 -20.60 19.24 9.21
C ALA A 100 -20.83 20.30 10.30
N HIS A 101 -21.54 19.96 11.40
CA HIS A 101 -22.04 20.95 12.37
C HIS A 101 -21.24 21.10 13.67
N LYS A 102 -20.03 20.56 13.79
CA LYS A 102 -19.24 20.70 15.05
C LYS A 102 -17.94 21.50 14.95
N PHE A 103 -17.59 22.00 13.77
CA PHE A 103 -16.34 22.75 13.59
C PHE A 103 -16.53 24.20 13.13
N ASP A 104 -17.71 24.60 12.64
CA ASP A 104 -17.98 25.98 12.21
C ASP A 104 -18.53 26.88 13.34
N SER A 105 -18.73 26.37 14.56
CA SER A 105 -19.29 27.15 15.68
C SER A 105 -18.24 27.82 16.59
N ALA A 106 -16.96 27.83 16.22
CA ALA A 106 -15.90 28.37 17.09
C ALA A 106 -15.34 29.75 16.66
N THR A 107 -15.85 30.37 15.59
CA THR A 107 -15.25 31.62 15.07
C THR A 107 -16.21 32.76 14.77
N ASN A 108 -17.51 32.63 15.02
CA ASN A 108 -18.46 33.76 14.87
C ASN A 108 -19.43 33.83 16.06
N SER A 109 -18.97 34.37 17.18
CA SER A 109 -19.86 34.99 18.17
C SER A 109 -19.89 36.49 17.93
N PRO A 110 -21.05 37.09 17.63
CA PRO A 110 -21.33 38.45 18.04
C PRO A 110 -22.18 38.43 19.32
N ASP A 111 -21.69 39.20 20.28
CA ASP A 111 -22.27 39.70 21.51
C ASP A 111 -23.77 39.45 21.81
N ASP A 112 -23.96 39.04 23.06
CA ASP A 112 -25.08 39.27 23.96
C ASP A 112 -26.03 40.41 23.56
N SER A 113 -27.30 40.06 23.36
CA SER A 113 -28.40 40.82 23.95
C SER A 113 -29.68 40.00 24.10
N ARG A 114 -30.30 40.16 25.29
CA ARG A 114 -31.69 39.83 25.70
C ARG A 114 -31.99 38.42 26.27
N VAL A 115 -31.76 38.29 27.58
CA VAL A 115 -32.76 38.16 28.66
C VAL A 115 -34.02 37.30 28.41
N SER A 116 -34.17 36.27 29.27
CA SER A 116 -35.42 35.73 29.91
C SER A 116 -36.37 34.86 29.06
N THR A 117 -37.03 33.79 29.51
CA THR A 117 -37.06 32.95 30.75
C THR A 117 -37.84 31.66 30.39
N ASN A 118 -37.69 30.63 31.24
CA ASN A 118 -38.64 29.53 31.50
C ASN A 118 -38.72 28.32 30.54
N SER A 119 -38.37 27.15 31.09
CA SER A 119 -39.13 25.87 31.09
C SER A 119 -38.18 24.63 30.95
N PRO A 120 -38.56 23.42 31.38
CA PRO A 120 -37.76 22.61 32.30
C PRO A 120 -37.06 21.42 31.61
N SER A 121 -36.15 20.80 32.36
CA SER A 121 -35.22 19.72 31.99
C SER A 121 -35.86 18.46 31.37
N PRO A 122 -35.05 17.56 30.78
CA PRO A 122 -34.70 16.38 31.60
C PRO A 122 -33.26 15.83 31.43
N LEU A 123 -32.75 15.31 32.56
CA LEU A 123 -31.84 14.18 32.71
C LEU A 123 -30.47 14.26 32.01
N ARG A 124 -29.50 14.91 32.68
CA ARG A 124 -28.08 14.77 32.34
C ARG A 124 -27.37 13.84 33.34
N ILE A 125 -27.00 12.69 32.81
CA ILE A 125 -26.16 11.63 33.39
C ILE A 125 -24.94 12.24 34.10
N LYS A 126 -24.80 11.94 35.40
CA LYS A 126 -23.63 12.28 36.21
C LYS A 126 -22.41 11.52 35.67
N ARG A 127 -21.49 12.21 34.99
CA ARG A 127 -20.10 11.76 34.87
C ARG A 127 -19.31 12.42 35.98
N SER A 128 -18.78 11.57 36.85
CA SER A 128 -17.83 11.86 37.92
C SER A 128 -16.65 12.70 37.41
N LEU A 129 -16.65 13.98 37.76
CA LEU A 129 -15.49 14.86 37.67
C LEU A 129 -14.70 14.71 38.96
N SER A 130 -13.42 14.36 38.77
CA SER A 130 -12.37 14.29 39.76
C SER A 130 -12.38 15.47 40.73
N VAL A 131 -12.23 15.13 42.00
CA VAL A 131 -12.00 16.00 43.17
C VAL A 131 -11.03 17.13 42.83
N ILE A 132 -11.57 18.33 42.63
CA ILE A 132 -10.83 19.57 42.84
C ILE A 132 -11.17 19.95 44.27
N HIS A 133 -10.17 19.88 45.16
CA HIS A 133 -10.26 20.47 46.50
C HIS A 133 -10.73 21.92 46.35
N LYS A 134 -11.98 22.19 46.72
CA LYS A 134 -12.38 23.53 47.12
C LYS A 134 -11.82 23.74 48.51
N GLU A 135 -10.71 24.46 48.61
CA GLU A 135 -10.37 25.12 49.87
C GLU A 135 -11.54 26.03 50.30
N PRO A 136 -11.78 26.20 51.61
CA PRO A 136 -12.86 27.05 52.08
C PRO A 136 -12.60 28.51 51.69
N ASP A 137 -13.64 29.18 51.19
CA ASP A 137 -13.70 30.63 51.00
C ASP A 137 -13.53 31.31 52.37
N VAL A 138 -12.28 31.54 52.77
CA VAL A 138 -11.94 32.43 53.87
C VAL A 138 -11.55 33.75 53.24
N THR A 139 -12.50 34.66 53.13
CA THR A 139 -12.20 36.08 52.87
C THR A 139 -11.30 36.61 53.99
N PRO A 140 -10.06 37.08 53.71
CA PRO A 140 -9.25 37.70 54.74
C PRO A 140 -9.82 39.09 55.03
N ARG A 141 -10.35 39.26 56.24
CA ARG A 141 -10.98 40.48 56.76
C ARG A 141 -9.93 41.49 57.29
N TYR A 142 -8.82 41.66 56.57
CA TYR A 142 -7.77 42.63 56.90
C TYR A 142 -7.31 43.38 55.65
N PRO A 143 -7.04 44.70 55.73
CA PRO A 143 -6.51 45.45 54.61
C PRO A 143 -5.12 44.91 54.24
N ILE A 144 -5.03 44.28 53.07
CA ILE A 144 -3.79 43.82 52.48
C ILE A 144 -2.94 45.06 52.19
N SER A 145 -1.75 45.14 52.80
CA SER A 145 -0.81 46.24 52.58
C SER A 145 -0.53 46.40 51.08
N PRO A 146 -0.54 47.62 50.52
CA PRO A 146 -0.30 47.84 49.09
C PRO A 146 1.02 47.20 48.60
N LEU A 147 2.02 47.07 49.47
CA LEU A 147 3.29 46.39 49.17
C LEU A 147 3.10 44.89 48.87
N THR A 148 2.23 44.21 49.64
CA THR A 148 1.93 42.78 49.47
C THR A 148 1.05 42.51 48.25
N THR A 149 0.17 43.45 47.88
CA THR A 149 -0.63 43.39 46.64
C THR A 149 0.27 43.49 45.41
N THR A 150 1.25 44.39 45.40
CA THR A 150 2.21 44.57 44.31
C THR A 150 3.10 43.33 44.12
N GLN A 151 3.62 42.75 45.20
CA GLN A 151 4.41 41.51 45.12
C GLN A 151 3.60 40.34 44.51
N ARG A 152 2.33 40.21 44.89
CA ARG A 152 1.43 39.18 44.32
C ARG A 152 1.20 39.41 42.82
N GLN A 153 1.04 40.66 42.38
CA GLN A 153 0.88 40.99 40.96
C GLN A 153 2.15 40.68 40.15
N VAL A 154 3.33 41.01 40.68
CA VAL A 154 4.62 40.68 40.06
C VAL A 154 4.78 39.16 39.89
N LEU A 155 4.47 38.39 40.94
CA LEU A 155 4.54 36.92 40.89
C LEU A 155 3.56 36.33 39.85
N LEU A 156 2.35 36.87 39.75
CA LEU A 156 1.39 36.47 38.72
C LEU A 156 1.88 36.79 37.31
N GLN A 157 2.51 37.95 37.10
CA GLN A 157 3.11 38.30 35.81
C GLN A 157 4.28 37.37 35.45
N GLN A 158 5.13 37.03 36.42
CA GLN A 158 6.24 36.10 36.23
C GLN A 158 5.74 34.69 35.85
N GLN A 159 4.72 34.18 36.55
CA GLN A 159 4.09 32.90 36.19
C GLN A 159 3.47 32.90 34.79
N LYS A 160 2.86 34.02 34.37
CA LYS A 160 2.34 34.18 33.00
C LYS A 160 3.46 34.11 31.97
N LEU A 161 4.57 34.80 32.22
CA LEU A 161 5.74 34.80 31.34
C LEU A 161 6.34 33.39 31.23
N ASP A 162 6.53 32.69 32.35
CA ASP A 162 7.05 31.32 32.36
C ASP A 162 6.14 30.34 31.62
N ARG A 163 4.82 30.52 31.72
CA ARG A 163 3.85 29.72 30.97
C ARG A 163 3.96 30.00 29.47
N PHE A 164 4.08 31.27 29.09
CA PHE A 164 4.25 31.67 27.69
C PHE A 164 5.52 31.08 27.06
N LEU A 165 6.67 31.22 27.74
CA LEU A 165 7.95 30.67 27.29
C LEU A 165 7.90 29.14 27.16
N ARG A 166 7.27 28.44 28.12
CA ARG A 166 7.06 26.98 28.03
C ARG A 166 6.23 26.59 26.82
N VAL A 167 5.12 27.29 26.55
CA VAL A 167 4.29 27.02 25.37
C VAL A 167 5.09 27.26 24.08
N GLN A 168 5.86 28.33 24.00
CA GLN A 168 6.68 28.66 22.82
C GLN A 168 7.75 27.58 22.57
N ASN A 169 8.45 27.14 23.62
CA ASN A 169 9.44 26.07 23.53
C ASN A 169 8.81 24.73 23.11
N ASN A 170 7.65 24.39 23.67
CA ASN A 170 6.91 23.19 23.28
C ASN A 170 6.47 23.24 21.82
N GLN A 171 6.01 24.40 21.34
CA GLN A 171 5.67 24.57 19.92
C GLN A 171 6.90 24.39 19.01
N LYS A 172 8.06 24.96 19.38
CA LYS A 172 9.31 24.77 18.63
C LYS A 172 9.71 23.29 18.58
N TYR A 173 9.66 22.61 19.72
CA TYR A 173 9.97 21.19 19.81
C TYR A 173 9.03 20.34 18.94
N LEU A 174 7.73 20.63 18.94
CA LEU A 174 6.74 19.94 18.10
C LEU A 174 7.00 20.15 16.61
N ARG A 175 7.41 21.35 16.17
CA ARG A 175 7.77 21.60 14.76
C ARG A 175 8.97 20.78 14.34
N VAL A 176 10.05 20.83 15.12
CA VAL A 176 11.29 20.07 14.86
C VAL A 176 11.02 18.56 14.82
N ASN A 177 10.20 18.04 15.74
CA ASN A 177 9.86 16.62 15.73
C ASN A 177 9.02 16.21 14.50
N LYS A 178 8.08 17.06 14.06
CA LYS A 178 7.32 16.81 12.84
C LYS A 178 8.21 16.78 11.61
N GLU A 179 9.15 17.73 11.49
CA GLU A 179 10.12 17.77 10.39
C GLU A 179 11.01 16.52 10.38
N LYS A 180 11.54 16.11 11.54
CA LYS A 180 12.31 14.86 11.66
C LYS A 180 11.50 13.63 11.26
N GLU A 181 10.22 13.57 11.62
CA GLU A 181 9.35 12.46 11.24
C GLU A 181 9.09 12.42 9.72
N ILE A 182 8.92 13.58 9.08
CA ILE A 182 8.77 13.69 7.62
C ILE A 182 10.04 13.20 6.93
N ILE A 183 11.20 13.72 7.32
CA ILE A 183 12.50 13.33 6.75
C ILE A 183 12.75 11.82 6.95
N SER A 184 12.45 11.28 8.12
CA SER A 184 12.60 9.84 8.38
C SER A 184 11.69 8.98 7.49
N LYS A 185 10.46 9.43 7.22
CA LYS A 185 9.55 8.74 6.30
C LYS A 185 10.06 8.80 4.86
N GLU A 186 10.59 9.94 4.44
CA GLU A 186 11.16 10.14 3.10
C GLU A 186 12.38 9.25 2.86
N ILE A 187 13.35 9.24 3.79
CA ILE A 187 14.52 8.34 3.74
C ILE A 187 14.07 6.87 3.66
N ARG A 188 13.06 6.46 4.42
CA ARG A 188 12.53 5.09 4.37
C ARG A 188 11.89 4.76 3.02
N GLN A 189 11.21 5.71 2.40
CA GLN A 189 10.60 5.51 1.07
C GLN A 189 11.68 5.41 0.00
N GLU A 190 12.67 6.29 0.03
CA GLU A 190 13.81 6.28 -0.89
C GLU A 190 14.59 4.97 -0.80
N MET A 191 14.90 4.49 0.41
CA MET A 191 15.56 3.20 0.63
C MET A 191 14.75 2.01 0.09
N LYS A 192 13.41 2.06 0.18
CA LYS A 192 12.55 1.03 -0.40
C LYS A 192 12.56 1.05 -1.93
N LEU A 193 12.52 2.24 -2.53
CA LEU A 193 12.58 2.40 -3.97
C LEU A 193 13.92 1.90 -4.52
N LYS A 194 15.02 2.28 -3.88
CA LYS A 194 16.36 1.82 -4.27
C LYS A 194 16.49 0.30 -4.22
N LYS A 195 16.02 -0.36 -3.15
CA LYS A 195 15.99 -1.83 -3.08
C LYS A 195 15.17 -2.46 -4.20
N LEU A 196 14.00 -1.91 -4.53
CA LEU A 196 13.17 -2.41 -5.62
C LEU A 196 13.84 -2.26 -6.99
N GLU A 197 14.61 -1.19 -7.18
CA GLU A 197 15.37 -0.97 -8.41
C GLU A 197 16.54 -1.95 -8.54
N GLU A 198 17.28 -2.16 -7.46
CA GLU A 198 18.35 -3.18 -7.38
C GLU A 198 17.81 -4.60 -7.65
N ASP A 199 16.67 -4.96 -7.05
CA ASP A 199 16.02 -6.27 -7.27
C ASP A 199 15.56 -6.45 -8.72
N LYS A 200 15.07 -5.39 -9.37
CA LYS A 200 14.69 -5.42 -10.80
C LYS A 200 15.92 -5.60 -11.68
N ALA A 201 16.99 -4.86 -11.41
CA ALA A 201 18.24 -4.96 -12.15
C ALA A 201 18.84 -6.37 -12.05
N LEU A 202 18.83 -6.98 -10.85
CA LEU A 202 19.28 -8.35 -10.64
C LEU A 202 18.47 -9.37 -11.45
N LYS A 203 17.13 -9.28 -11.41
CA LYS A 203 16.25 -10.17 -12.19
C LYS A 203 16.45 -10.03 -13.70
N GLU A 204 16.68 -8.81 -14.18
CA GLU A 204 16.96 -8.58 -15.60
C GLU A 204 18.33 -9.14 -16.00
N ALA A 205 19.35 -8.97 -15.16
CA ALA A 205 20.67 -9.55 -15.38
C ALA A 205 20.63 -11.08 -15.43
N GLU A 206 19.92 -11.72 -14.50
CA GLU A 206 19.72 -13.18 -14.48
C GLU A 206 19.01 -13.67 -15.76
N ARG A 207 17.97 -12.95 -16.20
CA ARG A 207 17.27 -13.26 -17.45
C ARG A 207 18.20 -13.16 -18.66
N LYS A 208 19.03 -12.12 -18.75
CA LYS A 208 20.00 -11.93 -19.83
C LYS A 208 21.06 -13.04 -19.83
N GLN A 209 21.58 -13.41 -18.66
CA GLN A 209 22.54 -14.49 -18.50
C GLN A 209 21.96 -15.83 -18.97
N LYS A 210 20.72 -16.15 -18.59
CA LYS A 210 20.03 -17.38 -19.02
C LYS A 210 19.81 -17.43 -20.53
N ILE A 211 19.49 -16.30 -21.15
CA ILE A 211 19.38 -16.20 -22.62
C ILE A 211 20.73 -16.45 -23.28
N GLN A 212 21.80 -15.84 -22.75
CA GLN A 212 23.16 -16.02 -23.27
C GLN A 212 23.63 -17.48 -23.15
N GLU A 213 23.39 -18.12 -22.00
CA GLU A 213 23.75 -19.53 -21.79
C GLU A 213 23.01 -20.46 -22.76
N ASN A 214 21.71 -20.23 -22.98
CA ASN A 214 20.93 -21.00 -23.96
C ASN A 214 21.43 -20.79 -25.39
N ASN A 215 21.81 -19.55 -25.75
CA ASN A 215 22.38 -19.26 -27.06
C ASN A 215 23.74 -19.96 -27.25
N MET A 216 24.59 -19.97 -26.23
CA MET A 216 25.86 -20.72 -26.26
C MET A 216 25.63 -22.22 -26.45
N LYS A 217 24.73 -22.83 -25.68
CA LYS A 217 24.36 -24.25 -25.83
C LYS A 217 23.83 -24.57 -27.23
N ARG A 218 23.03 -23.66 -27.81
CA ARG A 218 22.54 -23.80 -29.19
C ARG A 218 23.68 -23.74 -30.21
N GLN A 219 24.61 -22.80 -30.05
CA GLN A 219 25.78 -22.70 -30.93
C GLN A 219 26.67 -23.93 -30.83
N GLU A 220 26.91 -24.46 -29.63
CA GLU A 220 27.68 -25.70 -29.44
C GLU A 220 27.02 -26.90 -30.14
N LYS A 221 25.69 -27.05 -30.02
CA LYS A 221 24.95 -28.10 -30.74
C LYS A 221 25.08 -27.97 -32.25
N LEU A 222 24.99 -26.75 -32.77
CA LEU A 222 25.18 -26.50 -34.20
C LEU A 222 26.59 -26.85 -34.65
N LYS A 223 27.63 -26.44 -33.91
CA LYS A 223 29.01 -26.79 -34.20
C LYS A 223 29.24 -28.30 -34.23
N ARG A 224 28.70 -29.03 -33.25
CA ARG A 224 28.76 -30.51 -33.23
C ARG A 224 28.10 -31.12 -34.47
N LYS A 225 26.93 -30.63 -34.85
CA LYS A 225 26.22 -31.09 -36.06
C LYS A 225 27.01 -30.82 -37.34
N TYR A 226 27.69 -29.67 -37.44
CA TYR A 226 28.55 -29.36 -38.58
C TYR A 226 29.73 -30.33 -38.68
N VAL A 227 30.40 -30.62 -37.56
CA VAL A 227 31.50 -31.60 -37.52
C VAL A 227 31.00 -32.98 -37.93
N GLU A 228 29.86 -33.42 -37.40
CA GLU A 228 29.25 -34.70 -37.74
C GLU A 228 28.91 -34.80 -39.25
N ILE A 229 28.38 -33.73 -39.85
CA ILE A 229 28.11 -33.68 -41.29
C ILE A 229 29.42 -33.82 -42.08
N GLN A 230 30.47 -33.07 -41.71
CA GLN A 230 31.77 -33.15 -42.38
C GLN A 230 32.41 -34.55 -42.26
N GLU A 231 32.33 -35.18 -41.10
CA GLU A 231 32.81 -36.56 -40.89
C GLU A 231 32.03 -37.57 -41.74
N ASN A 232 30.72 -37.39 -41.89
CA ASN A 232 29.90 -38.28 -42.72
C ASN A 232 30.16 -38.06 -44.22
N GLU A 233 30.35 -36.82 -44.66
CA GLU A 233 30.72 -36.48 -46.05
C GLU A 233 32.09 -37.07 -46.41
N THR A 234 33.09 -36.93 -45.55
CA THR A 234 34.42 -37.51 -45.77
C THR A 234 34.40 -39.04 -45.80
N LYS A 235 33.62 -39.69 -44.91
CA LYS A 235 33.43 -41.16 -44.96
C LYS A 235 32.73 -41.60 -46.25
N ALA A 236 31.73 -40.85 -46.72
CA ALA A 236 31.01 -41.16 -47.95
C ALA A 236 31.93 -41.06 -49.18
N LEU A 237 32.77 -40.03 -49.25
CA LEU A 237 33.75 -39.86 -50.33
C LEU A 237 34.78 -41.00 -50.37
N MET A 238 35.32 -41.41 -49.21
CA MET A 238 36.22 -42.57 -49.15
C MET A 238 35.54 -43.86 -49.58
N LEU A 239 34.28 -44.06 -49.22
CA LEU A 239 33.53 -45.24 -49.65
C LEU A 239 33.30 -45.25 -51.17
N GLU A 240 33.01 -44.09 -51.76
CA GLU A 240 32.85 -43.93 -53.20
C GLU A 240 34.16 -44.20 -53.95
N GLU A 241 35.30 -43.76 -53.42
CA GLU A 241 36.63 -44.06 -53.95
C GLU A 241 36.91 -45.57 -53.94
N VAL A 242 36.64 -46.27 -52.83
CA VAL A 242 36.79 -47.73 -52.73
C VAL A 242 35.87 -48.48 -53.71
N ILE A 243 34.63 -48.02 -53.90
CA ILE A 243 33.69 -48.62 -54.87
C ILE A 243 34.22 -48.45 -56.30
N ASN A 244 34.74 -47.26 -56.63
CA ASN A 244 35.31 -46.97 -57.94
C ASN A 244 36.55 -47.82 -58.22
N GLU A 245 37.47 -47.94 -57.25
CA GLU A 245 38.65 -48.82 -57.36
C GLU A 245 38.25 -50.29 -57.58
N ALA A 246 37.29 -50.79 -56.81
CA ALA A 246 36.79 -52.16 -56.96
C ALA A 246 36.10 -52.40 -58.33
N SER A 247 35.42 -51.39 -58.87
CA SER A 247 34.83 -51.43 -60.21
C SER A 247 35.88 -51.45 -61.32
N ASP A 248 36.95 -50.67 -61.17
CA ASP A 248 38.08 -50.65 -62.09
C ASP A 248 38.86 -51.97 -62.08
N GLU A 249 39.06 -52.58 -60.91
CA GLU A 249 39.66 -53.91 -60.79
C GLU A 249 38.78 -55.01 -61.42
N ARG A 250 37.46 -54.95 -61.25
CA ARG A 250 36.52 -55.85 -61.95
C ARG A 250 36.58 -55.66 -63.45
N SER A 251 36.70 -54.43 -63.93
CA SER A 251 36.81 -54.13 -65.36
C SER A 251 38.12 -54.68 -65.94
N LYS A 252 39.25 -54.49 -65.24
CA LYS A 252 40.58 -55.01 -65.62
C LYS A 252 40.62 -56.55 -65.60
N SER A 253 40.06 -57.19 -64.57
CA SER A 253 39.98 -58.66 -64.48
C SER A 253 39.07 -59.27 -65.56
N SER A 254 37.99 -58.57 -65.97
CA SER A 254 37.16 -59.01 -67.11
C SER A 254 37.91 -58.94 -68.44
N LEU A 255 38.77 -57.94 -68.62
CA LEU A 255 39.60 -57.76 -69.82
C LEU A 255 40.70 -58.82 -69.90
N THR A 256 41.35 -59.14 -68.79
CA THR A 256 42.34 -60.23 -68.74
C THR A 256 41.69 -61.60 -68.91
N ALA A 257 40.50 -61.85 -68.33
CA ALA A 257 39.75 -63.09 -68.56
C ALA A 257 39.35 -63.25 -70.04
N ARG A 258 38.91 -62.18 -70.71
CA ARG A 258 38.64 -62.18 -72.16
C ARG A 258 39.90 -62.40 -73.01
N ALA A 259 41.03 -61.81 -72.62
CA ALA A 259 42.30 -62.00 -73.32
C ALA A 259 42.82 -63.44 -73.18
N SER A 260 42.72 -64.03 -71.99
CA SER A 260 43.09 -65.43 -71.73
C SER A 260 42.15 -66.43 -72.43
N SER A 261 40.85 -66.13 -72.49
CA SER A 261 39.87 -66.96 -73.20
C SER A 261 40.06 -66.93 -74.73
N ARG A 262 40.62 -65.85 -75.29
CA ARG A 262 40.99 -65.80 -76.72
C ARG A 262 42.22 -66.66 -77.05
N ARG A 263 43.22 -66.70 -76.16
CA ARG A 263 44.44 -67.49 -76.35
C ARG A 263 44.26 -69.01 -76.23
N MET A 264 43.18 -69.49 -75.61
CA MET A 264 42.89 -70.92 -75.48
C MET A 264 42.08 -71.47 -76.66
N ASN A 265 41.60 -70.60 -77.56
CA ASN A 265 40.81 -70.95 -78.74
C ASN A 265 41.58 -70.74 -80.06
N GLU A 266 42.87 -70.41 -79.98
CA GLU A 266 43.84 -70.44 -81.09
C GLU A 266 44.72 -71.67 -80.94
#